data_AF-A0A2M7EZH3-F1
#
_entry.id   AF-A0A2M7EZH3-F1
#
_cell.length_a   1.000
_cell.length_b   1.000
_cell.length_c   1.000
_cell.angle_alpha   90.00
_cell.angle_beta   90.00
_cell.angle_gamma   90.00
#
_symmetry.space_group_name_H-M   'P 1'
#
loop_
_entity.id
_entity.type
_entity.pdbx_description
1 polymer ?
#
loop_
_entity_poly.entity_id
_entity_poly.type
_entity_poly.pdbx_seq_one_letter_code
_entity_poly.pdbx_strand_id
1 'polypeptide(L)' 'MPWKRSYVEAEVLEAPMRAFWAHGHQGTSMSDLVAATGLNRGSLYAGFGNKRDLFLLVLKHYDRT' A
#
# COMPACT_ATOMS: atom_id res chain seq x y z
N MET A 1 -5.32 -24.91 -3.33
CA MET A 1 -5.87 -24.19 -2.17
C MET A 1 -5.64 -22.69 -2.39
N PRO A 2 -6.68 -21.84 -2.43
CA PRO A 2 -6.46 -20.40 -2.60
C PRO A 2 -5.93 -19.86 -1.27
N TRP A 3 -4.72 -19.30 -1.30
CA TRP A 3 -4.07 -18.72 -0.12
C TRP A 3 -4.93 -17.59 0.43
N LYS A 4 -5.39 -17.74 1.68
CA LYS A 4 -6.12 -16.71 2.42
C LYS A 4 -5.13 -15.58 2.71
N ARG A 5 -5.34 -14.37 2.15
CA ARG A 5 -4.58 -13.17 2.52
C ARG A 5 -4.77 -12.95 4.02
N SER A 6 -3.75 -13.19 4.86
CA SER A 6 -3.85 -13.06 6.32
C SER A 6 -3.53 -11.63 6.77
N TYR A 7 -4.11 -10.65 6.09
CA TYR A 7 -3.86 -9.24 6.39
C TYR A 7 -5.13 -8.41 6.26
N VAL A 8 -5.37 -7.50 7.20
CA VAL A 8 -6.50 -6.56 7.20
C VAL A 8 -6.16 -5.39 6.30
N GLU A 9 -6.56 -5.42 5.03
CA GLU A 9 -6.18 -4.44 3.98
C GLU A 9 -6.11 -2.98 4.45
N ALA A 10 -7.11 -2.53 5.23
CA ALA A 10 -7.16 -1.19 5.83
C ALA A 10 -5.91 -0.85 6.66
N GLU A 11 -5.42 -1.78 7.49
CA GLU A 11 -4.23 -1.57 8.31
C GLU A 11 -2.97 -1.38 7.43
N VAL A 12 -2.92 -1.95 6.20
CA VAL A 12 -1.70 -1.93 5.36
C VAL A 12 -1.69 -0.64 4.64
N LEU A 13 -2.86 -0.11 4.29
CA LEU A 13 -3.00 1.17 3.60
C LEU A 13 -2.55 2.33 4.49
N GLU A 14 -2.57 2.21 5.81
CA GLU A 14 -2.10 3.24 6.74
C GLU A 14 -0.63 3.63 6.54
N ALA A 15 0.25 2.67 6.30
CA ALA A 15 1.69 2.94 6.14
C ALA A 15 2.04 3.62 4.80
N PRO A 16 1.61 3.12 3.62
CA PRO A 16 1.65 3.80 2.33
C PRO A 16 1.01 5.18 2.39
N MET A 17 -0.12 5.32 3.09
CA MET A 17 -0.82 6.58 3.21
C MET A 17 0.04 7.64 3.90
N ARG A 18 0.69 7.31 5.03
CA ARG A 18 1.66 8.20 5.66
C ARG A 18 2.87 8.50 4.76
N ALA A 19 3.39 7.51 4.04
CA ALA A 19 4.52 7.70 3.13
C ALA A 19 4.17 8.66 1.99
N PHE A 20 2.98 8.52 1.40
CA PHE A 20 2.48 9.41 0.36
C PHE A 20 2.19 10.82 0.88
N TRP A 21 1.75 10.97 2.13
CA TRP A 21 1.60 12.30 2.74
C TRP A 21 2.93 13.00 2.98
N ALA A 22 3.93 12.28 3.46
CA ALA A 22 5.22 12.85 3.81
C ALA A 22 6.06 13.22 2.58
N HIS A 23 6.00 12.42 1.51
CA HIS A 23 6.91 12.54 0.36
C HIS A 23 6.20 12.78 -0.98
N GLY A 24 4.87 12.71 -1.02
CA GLY A 24 4.09 12.77 -2.24
C GLY A 24 4.23 11.53 -3.12
N HIS A 25 3.30 11.34 -4.06
CA HIS A 25 3.31 10.18 -4.98
C HIS A 25 4.63 10.04 -5.75
N GLN A 26 5.25 11.15 -6.18
CA GLN A 26 6.52 11.09 -6.92
C GLN A 26 7.73 10.80 -6.02
N GLY A 27 7.74 11.31 -4.78
CA GLY A 27 8.83 11.09 -3.83
C GLY A 27 8.80 9.72 -3.14
N THR A 28 7.71 8.96 -3.27
CA THR A 28 7.61 7.59 -2.76
C THR A 28 7.89 6.57 -3.86
N SER A 29 8.77 5.62 -3.60
CA SER A 29 9.05 4.47 -4.48
C SER A 29 8.33 3.20 -4.03
N MET A 30 8.23 2.21 -4.92
CA MET A 30 7.75 0.87 -4.55
C MET A 30 8.61 0.20 -3.47
N SER A 31 9.90 0.53 -3.41
CA SER A 31 10.80 0.01 -2.36
C SER A 31 10.48 0.62 -1.00
N ASP A 32 10.17 1.92 -0.95
CA ASP A 32 9.77 2.60 0.30
C ASP A 32 8.45 2.05 0.82
N LEU A 33 7.51 1.74 -0.08
CA LEU A 33 6.23 1.12 0.25
C LEU A 33 6.39 -0.30 0.81
N VAL A 34 7.30 -1.08 0.24
CA VAL A 34 7.68 -2.40 0.78
C VAL A 34 8.27 -2.26 2.19
N ALA A 35 9.18 -1.30 2.38
CA ALA A 35 9.78 -1.04 3.69
C ALA A 35 8.74 -0.56 4.72
N ALA A 36 7.82 0.32 4.32
CA ALA A 36 6.80 0.89 5.20
C ALA A 36 5.71 -0.12 5.59
N THR A 37 5.32 -1.02 4.69
CA THR A 37 4.27 -2.02 4.93
C THR A 37 4.80 -3.30 5.58
N GLY A 38 6.12 -3.54 5.53
CA GLY A 38 6.73 -4.81 5.96
C GLY A 38 6.36 -6.01 5.08
N LEU A 39 5.58 -5.80 4.02
CA LEU A 39 5.21 -6.84 3.06
C LEU A 39 6.35 -7.06 2.08
N ASN A 40 6.57 -8.31 1.68
CA ASN A 40 7.46 -8.55 0.55
C ASN A 40 6.88 -7.95 -0.74
N ARG A 41 7.78 -7.62 -1.67
CA ARG A 41 7.46 -6.99 -2.95
C ARG A 41 6.37 -7.75 -3.73
N GLY A 42 6.44 -9.08 -3.78
CA GLY A 42 5.47 -9.91 -4.51
C GLY A 42 4.05 -9.82 -3.95
N SER A 43 3.92 -9.79 -2.61
CA SER A 43 2.63 -9.65 -1.93
C SER A 43 2.05 -8.26 -2.15
N LEU A 44 2.90 -7.23 -2.15
CA LEU A 44 2.47 -5.86 -2.44
C LEU A 44 1.93 -5.75 -3.87
N TYR A 45 2.65 -6.28 -4.87
CA TYR A 45 2.19 -6.29 -6.26
C TYR A 45 0.93 -7.14 -6.47
N ALA A 46 0.87 -8.33 -5.87
CA ALA A 46 -0.29 -9.21 -6.01
C ALA A 46 -1.54 -8.71 -5.27
N GLY A 47 -1.33 -7.94 -4.18
CA GLY A 47 -2.39 -7.36 -3.37
C GLY A 47 -2.92 -6.04 -3.91
N PHE A 48 -2.00 -5.15 -4.30
CA PHE A 48 -2.27 -3.72 -4.51
C PHE A 48 -1.85 -3.22 -5.88
N GLY A 49 -1.31 -4.06 -6.75
CA GLY A 49 -0.87 -3.65 -8.08
C GLY A 49 0.39 -2.79 -8.06
N ASN A 50 0.41 -1.73 -8.86
CA ASN A 50 1.55 -0.81 -8.95
C ASN A 50 1.42 0.39 -7.97
N LYS A 51 2.41 1.29 -7.97
CA LYS A 51 2.41 2.49 -7.12
C LYS A 51 1.15 3.36 -7.28
N ARG A 52 0.68 3.53 -8.52
CA ARG A 52 -0.52 4.32 -8.83
C ARG A 52 -1.76 3.63 -8.29
N ASP A 53 -1.88 2.32 -8.46
CA ASP A 53 -3.02 1.55 -7.96
C ASP A 53 -3.09 1.64 -6.42
N LEU A 54 -1.96 1.45 -5.75
CA LEU A 54 -1.85 1.60 -4.29
C LEU A 54 -2.18 3.02 -3.83
N PHE A 55 -1.74 4.05 -4.56
CA PHE A 55 -2.07 5.44 -4.27
C PHE A 55 -3.57 5.72 -4.36
N LEU A 56 -4.24 5.18 -5.39
CA LEU A 56 -5.69 5.31 -5.53
C LEU A 56 -6.46 4.57 -4.42
N LEU A 57 -5.97 3.39 -4.00
CA LEU A 57 -6.53 2.64 -2.88
C LEU A 57 -6.41 3.41 -1.57
N VAL A 58 -5.24 4.03 -1.32
CA VAL A 58 -5.01 4.91 -0.18
C VAL A 58 -5.99 6.08 -0.17
N LEU A 59 -6.18 6.77 -1.29
CA LEU A 59 -7.14 7.88 -1.38
C LEU A 59 -8.57 7.42 -1.09
N LYS A 60 -8.96 6.26 -1.63
CA LYS A 60 -10.28 5.67 -1.38
C LYS A 60 -10.48 5.23 0.08
N HIS A 61 -9.41 4.77 0.72
CA HIS A 61 -9.41 4.43 2.15
C HIS A 61 -9.60 5.68 3.01
N TYR A 62 -8.86 6.75 2.71
CA TYR A 62 -9.00 8.03 3.40
C TYR A 62 -10.41 8.61 3.29
N ASP A 63 -11.03 8.59 2.11
CA ASP A 63 -12.40 9.10 1.88
C ASP A 63 -13.48 8.36 2.70
N ARG A 64 -13.17 7.13 3.15
CA ARG A 64 -14.08 6.28 3.95
C ARG A 64 -13.86 6.39 5.45
N THR A 65 -12.83 7.11 5.88
CA THR A 65 -12.44 7.27 7.29
C THR A 65 -13.00 8.57 7.85
#